data_AF-A0A1H8MIF6-F1
#
_entry.id   AF-A0A1H8MIF6-F1
#
_cell.length_a   1.000
_cell.length_b   1.000
_cell.length_c   1.000
_cell.angle_alpha   90.00
_cell.angle_beta   90.00
_cell.angle_gamma   90.00
#
_symmetry.space_group_name_H-M   'P 1'
#
loop_
_entity.id
_entity.type
_entity.pdbx_description
1 polymer ?
#
loop_
_entity_poly.entity_id
_entity_poly.type
_entity_poly.pdbx_seq_one_letter_code
_entity_poly.pdbx_strand_id
1 'polypeptide(L)' 'ELNLIEILWRQMKYAWLPLSAYLSFDNLCDEVHRLLDGYGTECAINFE' A
#
# COMPACT_ATOMS: atom_id res chain seq x y z
N GLU A 1 -1.08 -15.26 13.29
CA GLU A 1 -1.52 -15.34 11.88
C GLU A 1 -2.00 -13.96 11.49
N LEU A 2 -1.67 -13.47 10.28
CA LEU A 2 -2.12 -12.13 9.85
C LEU A 2 -3.49 -12.23 9.20
N ASN A 3 -4.38 -11.29 9.49
CA ASN A 3 -5.63 -11.16 8.79
C ASN A 3 -5.44 -10.47 7.41
N LEU A 4 -6.49 -10.42 6.60
CA LEU A 4 -6.41 -9.90 5.23
C LEU A 4 -5.94 -8.44 5.16
N ILE A 5 -6.40 -7.58 6.08
CA ILE A 5 -5.98 -6.17 6.08
C ILE A 5 -4.52 -6.01 6.51
N GLU A 6 -4.04 -6.86 7.42
CA GLU A 6 -2.63 -6.90 7.80
C GLU A 6 -1.72 -7.38 6.66
N ILE A 7 -2.16 -8.38 5.87
CA ILE A 7 -1.44 -8.85 4.68
C ILE A 7 -1.35 -7.72 3.63
N LEU A 8 -2.47 -7.03 3.39
CA LEU A 8 -2.54 -5.87 2.48
C LEU A 8 -1.54 -4.79 2.91
N TRP A 9 -1.58 -4.39 4.19
CA TRP A 9 -0.67 -3.36 4.71
C TRP A 9 0.80 -3.76 4.63
N ARG A 10 1.11 -5.04 4.87
CA ARG A 10 2.48 -5.55 4.71
C ARG A 10 2.95 -5.37 3.26
N GLN A 11 2.14 -5.74 2.28
CA GLN A 11 2.51 -5.56 0.88
C GLN A 11 2.65 -4.07 0.53
N MET A 12 1.68 -3.23 0.91
CA MET A 12 1.73 -1.79 0.66
C MET A 12 3.02 -1.18 1.19
N LYS A 13 3.37 -1.52 2.44
CA LYS A 13 4.55 -0.95 3.12
C LYS A 13 5.89 -1.36 2.48
N TYR A 14 6.03 -2.62 2.09
CA TYR A 14 7.34 -3.16 1.69
C TYR A 14 7.54 -3.25 0.18
N ALA A 15 6.49 -3.32 -0.61
CA ALA A 15 6.58 -3.52 -2.05
C ALA A 15 6.09 -2.33 -2.88
N TRP A 16 5.10 -1.57 -2.40
CA TRP A 16 4.40 -0.59 -3.23
C TRP A 16 4.65 0.86 -2.86
N LEU A 17 4.76 1.17 -1.56
CA LEU A 17 5.02 2.53 -1.11
C LEU A 17 6.48 2.90 -1.44
N PRO A 18 6.70 3.96 -2.24
CA PRO A 18 8.05 4.45 -2.49
C PRO A 18 8.62 5.10 -1.22
N LEU A 19 9.95 5.21 -1.12
CA LEU A 19 10.60 5.88 0.01
C LEU A 19 10.14 7.35 0.17
N SER A 20 9.77 8.01 -0.93
CA SER A 20 9.23 9.37 -0.94
C SER A 20 7.91 9.51 -0.19
N ALA A 21 7.13 8.43 -0.05
CA ALA A 21 5.90 8.42 0.73
C ALA A 21 6.16 8.75 2.21
N TYR A 22 7.35 8.44 2.72
CA TYR A 22 7.69 8.62 4.14
C TYR A 22 8.32 10.00 4.45
N LEU A 23 8.36 10.92 3.48
CA LEU A 23 8.93 12.26 3.69
C LEU A 23 8.04 13.17 4.56
N SER A 24 6.72 12.92 4.57
CA SER A 24 5.76 13.63 5.41
C SER A 24 4.51 12.76 5.63
N PHE A 25 3.70 13.11 6.62
CA PHE A 25 2.40 12.46 6.82
C PHE A 25 1.47 12.67 5.62
N ASP A 26 1.46 13.89 5.05
CA ASP A 26 0.65 14.22 3.88
C ASP A 26 1.04 13.36 2.66
N ASN A 27 2.35 13.22 2.39
CA ASN A 27 2.83 12.35 1.31
C ASN A 27 2.41 10.88 1.52
N LEU A 28 2.44 10.41 2.76
CA LEU A 28 2.00 9.05 3.08
C LEU A 28 0.50 8.88 2.80
N CYS A 29 -0.32 9.85 3.21
CA CYS A 29 -1.76 9.84 2.94
C CYS A 29 -2.04 9.85 1.43
N ASP A 30 -1.37 10.71 0.67
CA ASP A 30 -1.56 10.82 -0.78
C ASP A 30 -1.18 9.52 -1.51
N GLU A 31 -0.04 8.92 -1.16
CA GLU A 31 0.40 7.65 -1.75
C GLU A 31 -0.50 6.48 -1.36
N VAL A 32 -1.01 6.46 -0.13
CA VAL A 32 -2.00 5.44 0.29
C VAL A 32 -3.29 5.58 -0.51
N HIS A 33 -3.83 6.78 -0.69
CA HIS A 33 -5.01 6.99 -1.54
C HIS A 33 -4.75 6.56 -2.97
N ARG A 34 -3.61 6.96 -3.56
CA ARG A 34 -3.23 6.57 -4.92
C ARG A 34 -3.16 5.04 -5.09
N LEU A 35 -2.59 4.33 -4.13
CA LEU A 35 -2.51 2.86 -4.17
C LEU A 35 -3.89 2.19 -4.05
N LEU A 36 -4.77 2.73 -3.20
CA LEU A 36 -6.13 2.20 -3.04
C LEU A 36 -7.01 2.51 -4.26
N ASP A 37 -6.86 3.68 -4.87
CA ASP A 37 -7.56 4.06 -6.11
C ASP A 37 -7.12 3.22 -7.32
N GLY A 38 -5.84 2.81 -7.35
CA GLY A 38 -5.27 1.92 -8.37
C GLY A 38 -5.40 0.42 -8.07
N TYR A 39 -6.09 0.04 -6.99
CA TYR A 39 -6.25 -1.35 -6.61
C TYR A 39 -7.09 -2.13 -7.62
N GLY A 40 -6.55 -3.24 -8.13
CA GLY A 40 -7.20 -4.07 -9.16
C GLY A 40 -6.87 -3.69 -10.61
N THR A 41 -6.14 -2.60 -10.84
CA THR A 41 -5.61 -2.21 -12.16
C THR A 41 -4.08 -2.22 -12.19
N GLU A 42 -3.45 -1.42 -11.33
CA GLU A 42 -1.98 -1.23 -11.29
C GLU A 42 -1.32 -2.05 -10.17
N CYS A 43 -2.10 -2.44 -9.17
CA CYS A 43 -1.64 -3.16 -7.99
C CYS A 43 -2.48 -4.43 -7.78
N ALA A 44 -1.85 -5.60 -7.95
CA ALA A 44 -2.46 -6.91 -7.67
C ALA A 44 -1.73 -7.57 -6.48
N ILE A 45 -2.49 -8.00 -5.46
CA ILE A 45 -2.01 -8.84 -4.37
C ILE A 45 -2.58 -10.24 -4.50
N ASN A 46 -1.73 -11.23 -4.31
CA ASN A 46 -2.16 -12.58 -3.99
C ASN A 46 -2.14 -12.75 -2.47
N PHE A 47 -3.27 -13.14 -1.89
CA PHE A 47 -3.44 -13.37 -0.44
C PHE A 47 -3.21 -14.83 -0.03
N GLU A 48 -2.75 -15.68 -0.96
CA GLU A 48 -2.35 -17.08 -0.70
C GLU A 48 -1.26 -17.22 0.37
#